data_AF-A0A5N5KCM6-F1
#
_entry.id   AF-A0A5N5KCM6-F1
#
_cell.length_a   1.000
_cell.length_b   1.000
_cell.length_c   1.000
_cell.angle_alpha   90.00
_cell.angle_beta   90.00
_cell.angle_gamma   90.00
#
_symmetry.space_group_name_H-M   'P 1'
#
loop_
_entity.id
_entity.type
_entity.pdbx_description
1 polymer ?
#
loop_
_entity_poly.entity_id
_entity_poly.type
_entity_poly.pdbx_seq_one_letter_code
_entity_poly.pdbx_strand_id
1 'polypeptide(L)'
;MSGTRLCVLLGELGYEGAETLDPDSFEWPFQYDDARPILDWICSSLRSSNVLSLSDLSRYEQFLQEEKLLEGEDLEFAYDSISAFSSRRDNQEEVFGAEEPLKDIRQYLAF
;
A
#
# COMPACT_ATOMS: atom_id res chain seq x y z
N MET A 1 1.07 -15.20 -13.15
CA MET A 1 0.24 -14.78 -12.00
C MET A 1 -1.10 -15.47 -12.09
N SER A 2 -1.68 -15.90 -10.96
CA SER A 2 -2.91 -16.70 -10.90
C SER A 2 -3.84 -16.20 -9.77
N GLY A 3 -5.13 -16.53 -9.86
CA GLY A 3 -6.15 -16.23 -8.85
C GLY A 3 -5.78 -16.77 -7.46
N THR A 4 -5.11 -17.92 -7.40
CA THR A 4 -4.59 -18.48 -6.14
C THR A 4 -3.69 -17.51 -5.39
N ARG A 5 -2.77 -16.84 -6.08
CA ARG A 5 -1.83 -15.92 -5.43
C ARG A 5 -2.55 -14.67 -4.90
N LEU A 6 -3.57 -14.21 -5.61
CA LEU A 6 -4.41 -13.11 -5.14
C LEU A 6 -5.20 -13.49 -3.87
N CYS A 7 -5.83 -14.67 -3.84
CA CYS A 7 -6.56 -15.13 -2.65
C CYS A 7 -5.65 -15.28 -1.43
N VAL A 8 -4.44 -15.84 -1.60
CA VAL A 8 -3.44 -15.93 -0.53
C VAL A 8 -3.07 -14.55 -0.01
N LEU A 9 -2.78 -13.60 -0.91
CA LEU A 9 -2.46 -12.23 -0.54
C LEU A 9 -3.61 -11.59 0.25
N LEU A 10 -4.86 -11.72 -0.20
CA LEU A 10 -6.02 -11.16 0.51
C LEU A 10 -6.16 -11.74 1.93
N GLY A 11 -5.86 -13.03 2.11
CA GLY A 11 -5.79 -13.65 3.43
C GLY A 11 -4.69 -13.06 4.32
N GLU A 12 -3.49 -12.85 3.77
CA GLU A 12 -2.37 -12.20 4.48
C GLU A 12 -2.67 -10.74 4.86
N LEU A 13 -3.46 -10.04 4.06
CA LEU A 13 -3.90 -8.66 4.32
C LEU A 13 -5.07 -8.61 5.34
N GLY A 14 -5.62 -9.75 5.76
CA GLY A 14 -6.69 -9.81 6.74
C GLY A 14 -8.09 -9.52 6.17
N TYR A 15 -8.32 -9.78 4.88
CA TYR A 15 -9.64 -9.67 4.28
C TYR A 15 -10.64 -10.64 4.94
N GLU A 16 -11.73 -10.11 5.48
CA GLU A 16 -12.79 -10.91 6.11
C GLU A 16 -13.46 -11.81 5.05
N GLY A 17 -13.40 -13.13 5.27
CA GLY A 17 -13.94 -14.12 4.33
C GLY A 17 -12.94 -14.60 3.27
N ALA A 18 -11.63 -14.36 3.45
CA ALA A 18 -10.59 -14.90 2.57
C ALA A 18 -10.69 -16.43 2.41
N GLU A 19 -11.11 -17.16 3.45
CA GLU A 19 -11.35 -18.62 3.40
C GLU A 19 -12.50 -19.04 2.48
N THR A 20 -13.39 -18.12 2.10
CA THR A 20 -14.51 -18.40 1.20
C THR A 20 -14.20 -18.11 -0.27
N LEU A 21 -13.04 -17.50 -0.53
CA LEU A 21 -12.62 -17.17 -1.89
C LEU A 21 -12.21 -18.44 -2.61
N ASP A 22 -12.84 -18.66 -3.76
CA ASP A 22 -12.47 -19.73 -4.69
C ASP A 22 -11.41 -19.20 -5.68
N PRO A 23 -10.17 -19.72 -5.68
CA PRO A 23 -9.12 -19.30 -6.61
C PRO A 23 -9.53 -19.39 -8.08
N ASP A 24 -10.29 -20.41 -8.46
CA ASP A 24 -10.68 -20.67 -9.85
C ASP A 24 -11.62 -19.58 -10.38
N SER A 25 -12.46 -19.02 -9.51
CA SER A 25 -13.31 -17.86 -9.80
C SER A 25 -12.51 -16.58 -10.09
N PHE A 26 -11.22 -16.54 -9.72
CA PHE A 26 -10.32 -15.41 -9.98
C PHE A 26 -9.27 -15.71 -11.06
N GLU A 27 -9.39 -16.80 -11.83
CA GLU A 27 -8.45 -17.08 -12.93
C GLU A 27 -8.74 -16.21 -14.17
N TRP A 28 -10.02 -15.93 -14.46
CA TRP A 28 -10.43 -15.19 -15.65
C TRP A 28 -9.85 -13.77 -15.77
N PRO A 29 -9.67 -12.96 -14.70
CA PRO A 29 -9.04 -11.63 -14.79
C PRO A 29 -7.57 -11.69 -15.23
N PHE A 30 -6.84 -12.75 -14.86
CA PHE A 30 -5.44 -12.95 -15.26
C PHE A 30 -5.29 -13.42 -16.71
N GLN A 31 -6.40 -13.66 -17.41
CA GLN A 31 -6.39 -14.04 -18.83
C GLN A 31 -6.42 -12.83 -19.77
N TYR A 32 -6.82 -11.64 -19.28
CA TYR A 32 -6.79 -10.41 -20.08
C TYR A 32 -5.42 -9.76 -20.03
N ASP A 33 -4.82 -9.53 -21.19
CA ASP A 33 -3.50 -8.89 -21.30
C ASP A 33 -3.49 -7.48 -20.72
N ASP A 34 -4.60 -6.75 -20.79
CA ASP A 34 -4.71 -5.39 -20.25
C ASP A 34 -4.79 -5.37 -18.70
N ALA A 35 -5.36 -6.42 -18.09
CA ALA A 35 -5.50 -6.51 -16.64
C ALA A 35 -4.28 -7.12 -15.95
N ARG A 36 -3.46 -7.88 -16.70
CA ARG A 36 -2.27 -8.56 -16.17
C ARG A 36 -1.29 -7.61 -15.46
N PRO A 37 -0.90 -6.44 -16.03
CA PRO A 37 0.07 -5.56 -15.38
C PRO A 37 -0.40 -5.06 -14.02
N ILE A 38 -1.67 -4.64 -13.91
CA ILE A 38 -2.20 -4.12 -12.65
C ILE A 38 -2.38 -5.23 -11.62
N LEU A 39 -2.85 -6.42 -12.02
CA LEU A 39 -2.99 -7.56 -11.12
C LEU A 39 -1.62 -8.09 -10.64
N ASP A 40 -0.61 -8.04 -11.50
CA ASP A 40 0.77 -8.39 -11.15
C ASP A 40 1.35 -7.41 -10.14
N TRP A 41 1.13 -6.11 -10.36
CA TRP A 41 1.53 -5.05 -9.43
C TRP A 41 0.86 -5.21 -8.06
N ILE A 42 -0.46 -5.45 -8.02
CA ILE A 42 -1.22 -5.71 -6.78
C ILE A 42 -0.59 -6.88 -6.01
N CYS A 43 -0.35 -8.00 -6.68
CA CYS A 43 0.18 -9.22 -6.07
C CYS A 43 1.65 -9.14 -5.64
N SER A 44 2.38 -8.11 -6.09
CA SER A 44 3.81 -7.91 -5.81
C SER A 44 4.08 -6.77 -4.82
N SER A 45 3.17 -5.80 -4.72
CA SER A 45 3.37 -4.55 -3.97
C SER A 45 2.51 -4.45 -2.72
N LEU A 46 1.36 -5.13 -2.67
CA LEU A 46 0.57 -5.13 -1.44
C LEU A 46 1.25 -5.99 -0.37
N ARG A 47 1.48 -5.37 0.79
CA ARG A 47 1.93 -6.03 2.03
C ARG A 47 1.03 -5.59 3.17
N SER A 48 0.99 -6.37 4.25
CA SER A 48 0.25 -6.01 5.47
C SER A 48 0.71 -4.69 6.07
N SER A 49 1.97 -4.29 5.87
CA SER A 49 2.50 -2.97 6.23
C SER A 49 1.85 -1.80 5.49
N ASN A 50 1.27 -2.06 4.31
CA ASN A 50 0.65 -1.05 3.45
C ASN A 50 -0.88 -0.99 3.65
N VAL A 51 -1.43 -1.80 4.56
CA VAL A 51 -2.87 -1.84 4.86
C VAL A 51 -3.11 -1.24 6.23
N LEU A 52 -3.94 -0.20 6.28
CA LEU A 52 -4.37 0.40 7.53
C LEU A 52 -5.35 -0.53 8.23
N SER A 53 -5.07 -0.86 9.50
CA SER A 53 -6.04 -1.55 10.33
C SER A 53 -7.20 -0.61 10.71
N LEU A 54 -8.34 -1.17 11.12
CA LEU A 54 -9.45 -0.38 11.66
C LEU A 54 -9.01 0.48 12.86
N SER A 55 -8.13 -0.05 13.71
CA SER A 55 -7.57 0.70 14.83
C SER A 55 -6.69 1.88 14.39
N ASP A 56 -5.95 1.73 13.30
CA ASP A 56 -5.12 2.81 12.76
C ASP A 56 -5.99 3.92 12.18
N LEU A 57 -7.07 3.54 11.47
CA LEU A 57 -8.07 4.49 10.98
C LEU A 57 -8.75 5.26 12.11
N SER A 58 -9.21 4.57 13.17
CA SER A 58 -9.82 5.25 14.32
C SER A 58 -8.86 6.21 15.01
N ARG A 59 -7.57 5.85 15.11
CA ARG A 59 -6.55 6.73 15.69
C ARG A 59 -6.30 7.96 14.81
N TYR A 60 -6.24 7.77 13.49
CA TYR A 60 -6.11 8.87 12.54
C TYR A 60 -7.30 9.83 12.63
N GLU A 61 -8.53 9.32 12.69
CA GLU A 61 -9.74 10.13 12.88
C GLU A 61 -9.73 10.90 14.19
N GLN A 62 -9.21 10.29 15.27
CA GLN A 62 -9.02 11.00 16.54
C GLN A 62 -8.02 12.16 16.40
N PHE A 63 -6.89 11.96 15.71
CA PHE A 63 -5.92 13.04 15.48
C PHE A 63 -6.50 14.19 14.64
N LEU A 64 -7.35 13.87 13.67
CA LEU A 64 -8.09 14.88 12.91
C LEU A 64 -9.03 15.69 13.81
N GLN A 65 -9.79 15.02 14.69
CA GLN A 65 -10.71 15.70 15.60
C GLN A 65 -10.01 16.58 16.64
N GLU A 66 -8.82 16.17 17.07
CA GLU A 66 -8.02 16.89 18.05
C GLU A 66 -7.17 18.03 17.43
N GLU A 67 -7.24 18.24 16.11
CA GLU A 67 -6.37 19.17 15.35
C GLU A 67 -4.87 18.94 15.63
N LYS A 68 -4.49 17.67 15.84
CA LYS A 68 -3.11 17.25 16.14
C LYS A 68 -2.39 16.62 14.96
N LEU A 69 -3.05 16.56 13.80
CA LEU A 69 -2.45 16.01 12.61
C LEU A 69 -1.46 17.01 12.02
N LEU A 70 -0.20 16.60 11.93
CA LEU A 70 0.84 17.39 11.26
C LEU A 70 0.68 17.25 9.75
N GLU A 71 0.51 18.37 9.05
CA GLU A 71 0.35 18.42 7.60
C GLU A 71 1.22 19.55 7.01
N GLY A 72 1.52 19.47 5.72
CA GLY A 72 2.19 20.55 4.98
C GLY A 72 3.52 20.99 5.59
N GLU A 73 3.69 22.31 5.77
CA GLU A 73 4.92 22.93 6.28
C GLU A 73 5.25 22.49 7.71
N ASP A 74 4.25 22.24 8.56
CA ASP A 74 4.45 21.79 9.95
C ASP A 74 5.03 20.38 9.99
N LEU A 75 4.62 19.51 9.05
CA LEU A 75 5.18 18.18 8.90
C LEU A 75 6.62 18.23 8.36
N GLU A 76 6.88 19.07 7.36
CA GLU A 76 8.22 19.27 6.81
C GLU A 76 9.19 19.82 7.87
N PHE A 77 8.75 20.80 8.65
CA PHE A 77 9.51 21.35 9.77
C PHE A 77 9.78 20.29 10.85
N ALA A 78 8.78 19.49 11.22
CA ALA A 78 8.96 18.40 12.17
C ALA A 78 9.99 17.37 11.65
N TYR A 79 9.90 17.02 10.37
CA TYR A 79 10.83 16.09 9.72
C TYR A 79 12.28 16.60 9.77
N ASP A 80 12.50 17.88 9.42
CA ASP A 80 13.81 18.52 9.43
C ASP A 80 14.38 18.70 10.85
N SER A 81 13.49 18.87 11.85
CA SER A 81 13.89 19.00 13.26
C SER A 81 14.36 17.68 13.88
N ILE A 82 14.01 16.53 13.28
CA ILE A 82 14.45 15.22 13.76
C ILE A 82 15.86 14.92 13.25
N SER A 83 16.82 15.10 14.15
CA SER A 83 18.25 14.84 13.92
C SER A 83 18.60 13.41 13.47
N ALA A 84 17.70 12.44 13.65
CA ALA A 84 17.85 11.06 13.15
C ALA A 84 17.65 10.92 11.63
N PHE A 85 17.00 11.88 10.96
CA PHE A 85 16.74 11.86 9.52
C PHE A 85 17.60 12.87 8.74
N SER A 86 18.23 13.84 9.41
CA SER A 86 19.02 14.90 8.75
C SER A 86 20.31 14.42 8.07
N SER A 87 20.76 13.18 8.32
CA SER A 87 22.06 12.68 7.87
C SER A 87 22.03 11.38 7.05
N ARG A 88 20.87 10.79 6.77
CA ARG A 88 20.80 9.53 6.01
C ARG A 88 19.76 9.58 4.89
N ARG A 89 20.24 9.84 3.66
CA ARG A 89 19.52 9.52 2.42
C ARG A 89 19.19 8.02 2.33
N ASP A 90 19.92 7.17 3.06
CA ASP A 90 19.74 5.71 3.08
C ASP A 90 18.47 5.26 3.84
N ASN A 91 17.86 6.10 4.69
CA ASN A 91 16.64 5.72 5.42
C ASN A 91 15.37 5.71 4.55
N GLN A 92 15.42 6.29 3.34
CA GLN A 92 14.28 6.23 2.40
C GLN A 92 14.06 4.80 1.87
N GLU A 93 15.14 4.02 1.76
CA GLU A 93 15.11 2.63 1.27
C GLU A 93 14.56 1.65 2.32
N GLU A 94 14.76 1.91 3.62
CA GLU A 94 14.23 1.06 4.70
C GLU A 94 12.74 1.30 4.99
N VAL A 95 12.24 2.53 4.79
CA VAL A 95 10.84 2.89 5.09
C VAL A 95 9.90 2.58 3.93
N PHE A 96 10.33 2.76 2.68
CA PHE A 96 9.52 2.46 1.50
C PHE A 96 9.86 1.12 0.85
N GLY A 97 10.89 0.40 1.32
CA GLY A 97 11.47 -0.70 0.56
C GLY A 97 11.96 -0.23 -0.81
N ALA A 98 12.48 -1.14 -1.61
CA ALA A 98 12.77 -0.91 -3.04
C ALA A 98 11.47 -0.80 -3.88
N GLU A 99 10.43 -0.15 -3.35
CA GLU A 99 9.18 0.04 -4.09
C GLU A 99 9.26 1.33 -4.91
N GLU A 100 9.17 1.15 -6.23
CA GLU A 100 9.13 2.25 -7.18
C GLU A 100 7.96 3.20 -6.81
N PRO A 101 8.20 4.51 -6.73
CA PRO A 101 7.16 5.47 -6.43
C PRO A 101 6.01 5.34 -7.43
N LEU A 102 4.77 5.31 -6.95
CA LEU A 102 3.49 5.20 -7.70
C LEU A 102 3.31 6.21 -8.87
N LYS A 103 4.29 7.08 -9.12
CA LYS A 103 4.31 8.04 -10.24
C LYS A 103 4.27 7.35 -11.60
N ASP A 104 4.83 6.14 -11.72
CA ASP A 104 4.89 5.42 -12.99
C ASP A 104 3.59 4.70 -13.37
N ILE A 105 2.73 4.37 -12.39
CA ILE A 105 1.44 3.71 -12.67
C ILE A 105 0.45 4.67 -13.35
N ARG A 106 0.59 5.98 -13.13
CA ARG A 106 -0.23 6.99 -13.83
C ARG A 106 0.00 7.00 -15.34
N GLN A 107 1.18 6.59 -15.83
CA GLN A 107 1.41 6.43 -17.27
C GLN A 107 0.67 5.21 -17.85
N TYR A 108 0.38 4.20 -17.03
CA TYR A 108 -0.37 2.99 -17.43
C TYR A 108 -1.89 3.12 -17.25
N LEU A 109 -2.37 4.14 -16.54
CA LEU A 109 -3.80 4.40 -16.28
C LEU A 109 -4.38 5.56 -17.11
N ALA A 110 -3.71 5.97 -18.19
CA ALA A 110 -4.24 6.95 -19.12
C ALA A 110 -5.43 6.35 -19.90
N PHE A 111 -6.64 6.62 -19.42
CA PHE A 111 -7.88 6.59 -20.21
C PHE A 111 -8.01 7.88 -21.03
#